data_AF-A0A661TIL8-F1
#
_entry.id   AF-A0A661TIL8-F1
#
_cell.length_a   1.000
_cell.length_b   1.000
_cell.length_c   1.000
_cell.angle_alpha   90.00
_cell.angle_beta   90.00
_cell.angle_gamma   90.00
#
_symmetry.space_group_name_H-M   'P 1'
#
loop_
_entity.id
_entity.type
_entity.pdbx_description
1 polymer ?
#
loop_
_entity_poly.entity_id
_entity_poly.type
_entity_poly.pdbx_seq_one_letter_code
_entity_poly.pdbx_strand_id
1 'polypeptide(L)'
;RIRSLLRRPNGMLPDRLELDDLILDTKAGRLTVSDKEIPLTTREYALLEYLLRNKDMIVSRENILDHVWDNFYDTLSNVVDVHLKNLRKKLPKKYAERIETIRGKGYRVA
;
A
#
# COMPACT_ATOMS: atom_id res chain seq x y z
N ARG A 1 0.53 -15.35 23.33
CA ARG A 1 0.46 -13.92 22.95
C ARG A 1 -0.84 -13.72 22.19
N ILE A 2 -1.76 -12.97 22.76
CA ILE A 2 -3.17 -12.84 22.31
C ILE A 2 -3.30 -11.59 21.43
N ARG A 3 -3.94 -11.75 20.26
CA ARG A 3 -4.65 -10.78 19.36
C ARG A 3 -4.50 -11.35 17.94
N SER A 4 -5.50 -11.63 17.13
CA SER A 4 -6.87 -11.14 17.07
C SER A 4 -7.72 -12.18 16.33
N LEU A 5 -8.58 -12.89 17.05
CA LEU A 5 -9.72 -13.61 16.48
C LEU A 5 -10.89 -12.62 16.38
N LEU A 6 -11.09 -12.02 15.20
CA LEU A 6 -12.31 -11.25 14.89
C LEU A 6 -12.86 -11.66 13.51
N ARG A 7 -13.42 -12.86 13.50
CA ARG A 7 -14.80 -13.17 13.12
C ARG A 7 -15.59 -12.14 12.24
N ARG A 8 -16.07 -12.66 11.08
CA ARG A 8 -17.35 -12.41 10.32
C ARG A 8 -17.43 -11.19 9.36
N PRO A 9 -18.49 -11.06 8.51
CA PRO A 9 -19.14 -11.97 7.54
C PRO A 9 -19.34 -11.28 6.15
N ASN A 10 -19.75 -12.03 5.11
CA ASN A 10 -20.39 -11.57 3.84
C ASN A 10 -20.02 -10.19 3.25
N GLY A 11 -19.17 -10.18 2.21
CA GLY A 11 -19.23 -9.19 1.11
C GLY A 11 -18.71 -7.77 1.38
N MET A 12 -18.32 -7.42 2.61
CA MET A 12 -17.62 -6.15 2.87
C MET A 12 -16.13 -6.30 2.56
N LEU A 13 -15.57 -5.32 1.83
CA LEU A 13 -14.12 -5.19 1.64
C LEU A 13 -13.43 -5.26 3.01
N PRO A 14 -12.28 -5.96 3.12
CA PRO A 14 -11.61 -6.13 4.41
C PRO A 14 -11.27 -4.77 5.01
N ASP A 15 -11.70 -4.55 6.25
CA ASP A 15 -11.45 -3.33 7.03
C ASP A 15 -9.97 -3.15 7.41
N ARG A 16 -9.17 -4.20 7.23
CA ARG A 16 -7.74 -4.26 7.54
C ARG A 16 -7.00 -5.03 6.48
N LEU A 17 -5.91 -4.46 5.97
CA LEU A 17 -4.98 -5.12 5.07
C LEU A 17 -3.71 -5.45 5.85
N GLU A 18 -3.30 -6.72 5.83
CA GLU A 18 -2.20 -7.22 6.65
C GLU A 18 -1.07 -7.78 5.78
N LEU A 19 0.17 -7.46 6.15
CA LEU A 19 1.41 -7.97 5.57
C LEU A 19 2.40 -8.25 6.70
N ASP A 20 2.44 -9.48 7.19
CA ASP A 20 3.12 -9.85 8.44
C ASP A 20 2.70 -8.92 9.61
N ASP A 21 3.66 -8.26 10.28
CA ASP A 21 3.39 -7.29 11.35
C ASP A 21 2.98 -5.89 10.85
N LEU A 22 2.77 -5.70 9.54
CA LEU A 22 2.26 -4.45 8.97
C LEU A 22 0.74 -4.57 8.82
N ILE A 23 0.04 -3.64 9.46
CA ILE A 23 -1.42 -3.57 9.46
C ILE A 23 -1.83 -2.20 8.96
N LEU A 24 -2.55 -2.18 7.85
CA LEU A 24 -3.21 -0.99 7.32
C LEU A 24 -4.69 -1.05 7.69
N ASP A 25 -5.14 -0.15 8.56
CA ASP A 25 -6.55 -0.04 8.94
C ASP A 25 -7.26 0.89 7.96
N THR A 26 -8.14 0.34 7.13
CA THR A 26 -8.81 1.09 6.06
C THR A 26 -9.97 1.95 6.58
N LYS A 27 -10.49 1.66 7.78
CA LYS A 27 -11.49 2.50 8.44
C LYS A 27 -10.87 3.71 9.12
N ALA A 28 -9.73 3.50 9.79
CA ALA A 28 -9.03 4.55 10.51
C ALA A 28 -8.06 5.34 9.61
N GLY A 29 -7.75 4.84 8.41
CA GLY A 29 -6.79 5.44 7.49
C GLY A 29 -5.36 5.44 8.05
N ARG A 30 -5.00 4.42 8.85
CA ARG A 30 -3.76 4.38 9.63
C ARG A 30 -2.92 3.16 9.32
N LEU A 31 -1.61 3.39 9.21
CA LEU A 31 -0.61 2.34 9.06
C LEU A 31 0.05 2.07 10.41
N THR A 32 0.05 0.81 10.84
CA THR A 32 0.74 0.35 12.04
C THR A 32 1.71 -0.76 11.67
N VAL A 33 2.95 -0.66 12.15
CA VAL A 33 3.97 -1.67 11.93
C VAL A 33 4.57 -2.09 13.27
N SER A 34 4.45 -3.37 13.62
CA SER A 34 4.95 -3.90 14.90
C SER A 34 4.49 -3.05 16.09
N ASP A 35 3.18 -2.74 16.13
CA ASP A 35 2.51 -1.88 17.13
C ASP A 35 2.95 -0.40 17.16
N LYS A 36 3.71 0.08 16.15
CA LYS A 36 4.06 1.49 15.99
C LYS A 36 3.30 2.11 14.82
N GLU A 37 2.58 3.18 15.09
CA GLU A 37 1.91 3.97 14.05
C GLU A 37 2.95 4.71 13.20
N ILE A 38 2.84 4.60 11.87
CA ILE A 38 3.70 5.30 10.92
C ILE A 38 2.83 6.32 10.18
N PRO A 39 3.08 7.63 10.35
CA PRO A 39 2.30 8.65 9.69
C PRO A 39 2.62 8.67 8.18
N LEU A 40 1.59 8.43 7.38
CA LEU A 40 1.63 8.55 5.93
C LEU A 40 0.80 9.76 5.49
N THR A 41 1.19 10.34 4.36
CA THR A 41 0.33 11.29 3.66
C THR A 41 -0.82 10.56 2.98
N THR A 42 -1.92 11.25 2.66
CA THR A 42 -3.09 10.67 1.99
C THR A 42 -2.71 9.91 0.72
N ARG A 43 -1.76 10.43 -0.06
CA ARG A 43 -1.30 9.81 -1.32
C ARG A 43 -0.43 8.57 -1.07
N GLU A 44 0.47 8.61 -0.10
CA GLU A 44 1.29 7.45 0.27
C GLU A 44 0.42 6.33 0.85
N TYR A 45 -0.58 6.69 1.65
CA TYR A 45 -1.56 5.77 2.19
C TYR A 45 -2.36 5.10 1.06
N ALA A 46 -2.96 5.88 0.16
CA ALA A 46 -3.75 5.34 -0.95
C ALA A 46 -2.91 4.45 -1.88
N LEU A 47 -1.66 4.83 -2.13
CA LEU A 47 -0.71 4.01 -2.88
C LEU A 47 -0.44 2.67 -2.19
N LEU A 48 -0.14 2.68 -0.89
CA LEU A 48 0.11 1.45 -0.13
C LEU A 48 -1.15 0.58 -0.04
N GLU A 49 -2.32 1.19 0.19
CA GLU A 49 -3.60 0.50 0.20
C GLU A 49 -3.86 -0.22 -1.12
N TYR A 50 -3.69 0.48 -2.24
CA TYR A 50 -3.92 -0.09 -3.56
C TYR A 50 -2.97 -1.26 -3.86
N LEU A 51 -1.69 -1.11 -3.50
CA LEU A 51 -0.71 -2.19 -3.66
C LEU A 51 -1.01 -3.40 -2.76
N LEU A 52 -1.45 -3.17 -1.51
CA LEU A 52 -1.82 -4.24 -0.58
C LEU A 52 -3.12 -4.96 -0.99
N ARG A 53 -4.07 -4.25 -1.59
CA ARG A 53 -5.28 -4.85 -2.18
C ARG A 53 -4.94 -5.77 -3.36
N ASN A 54 -3.88 -5.42 -4.10
CA ASN A 54 -3.35 -6.19 -5.22
C ASN A 54 -2.06 -6.95 -4.82
N LYS A 55 -2.02 -7.49 -3.60
CA LYS A 55 -0.88 -8.25 -3.10
C LYS A 55 -0.54 -9.40 -4.06
N ASP A 56 0.75 -9.66 -4.23
CA ASP A 56 1.32 -10.68 -5.13
C ASP A 56 1.05 -10.46 -6.62
N MET A 57 0.34 -9.39 -6.98
CA MET A 57 0.08 -8.99 -8.36
C MET A 57 1.00 -7.84 -8.79
N ILE A 58 1.27 -7.79 -10.10
CA ILE A 58 1.97 -6.66 -10.70
C ILE A 58 0.94 -5.59 -11.02
N VAL A 59 1.10 -4.42 -10.42
CA VAL A 59 0.28 -3.24 -10.66
C VAL A 59 1.06 -2.28 -11.54
N SER A 60 0.50 -1.95 -12.72
CA SER A 60 1.13 -1.03 -13.66
C SER A 60 1.13 0.41 -13.11
N ARG A 61 2.03 1.26 -13.62
CA ARG A 61 2.05 2.67 -13.27
C ARG A 61 0.73 3.36 -13.65
N GLU A 62 0.17 2.99 -14.80
CA GLU A 62 -1.11 3.51 -15.30
C GLU A 62 -2.25 3.18 -14.34
N ASN A 63 -2.34 1.93 -13.86
CA ASN A 63 -3.36 1.53 -12.90
C ASN A 63 -3.23 2.28 -11.57
N ILE A 64 -2.00 2.47 -11.09
CA ILE A 64 -1.74 3.25 -9.87
C ILE A 64 -2.16 4.70 -10.06
N LEU A 65 -1.82 5.30 -11.21
CA LEU A 65 -2.25 6.64 -11.54
C LEU A 65 -3.77 6.68 -11.54
N ASP A 66 -4.46 5.94 -12.41
CA ASP A 66 -5.93 5.96 -12.52
C ASP A 66 -6.67 5.74 -11.18
N HIS A 67 -6.16 4.90 -10.28
CA HIS A 67 -6.79 4.63 -8.98
C HIS A 67 -6.42 5.60 -7.84
N VAL A 68 -5.20 6.15 -7.84
CA VAL A 68 -4.67 6.96 -6.70
C VAL A 68 -4.55 8.45 -7.06
N TRP A 69 -4.46 8.74 -8.36
CA TRP A 69 -4.41 10.05 -8.97
C TRP A 69 -5.48 10.13 -10.05
N ASP A 70 -6.56 10.87 -9.81
CA ASP A 70 -7.56 11.16 -10.86
C ASP A 70 -6.87 11.53 -12.18
N ASN A 71 -7.45 11.12 -13.32
CA ASN A 71 -6.95 11.13 -14.72
C ASN A 71 -6.30 12.43 -15.26
N PHE A 72 -6.06 13.42 -14.41
CA PHE A 72 -5.36 14.66 -14.67
C PHE A 72 -3.83 14.53 -14.65
N TYR A 73 -3.27 13.38 -14.27
CA TYR A 73 -1.82 13.19 -14.22
C TYR A 73 -1.29 12.45 -15.45
N ASP A 74 -0.26 13.01 -16.08
CA ASP A 74 0.44 12.40 -17.21
C ASP A 74 1.05 11.05 -16.81
N THR A 75 0.79 10.00 -17.60
CA THR A 75 1.33 8.65 -17.41
C THR A 75 2.85 8.59 -17.53
N LEU A 76 3.45 9.58 -18.20
CA LEU A 76 4.89 9.78 -18.27
C LEU A 76 5.47 10.41 -16.99
N SER A 77 4.62 10.88 -16.08
CA SER A 77 5.05 11.50 -14.83
C SER A 77 5.75 10.50 -13.90
N ASN A 78 6.87 10.93 -13.32
CA ASN A 78 7.61 10.19 -12.30
C ASN A 78 6.99 10.32 -10.89
N VAL A 79 5.77 10.87 -10.79
CA VAL A 79 5.07 11.11 -9.52
C VAL A 79 4.95 9.81 -8.70
N VAL A 80 4.58 8.70 -9.34
CA VAL A 80 4.46 7.39 -8.67
C VAL A 80 5.79 6.97 -8.07
N ASP A 81 6.89 7.08 -8.82
CA ASP A 81 8.22 6.71 -8.32
C ASP A 81 8.67 7.57 -7.15
N VAL A 82 8.38 8.88 -7.17
CA VAL A 82 8.73 9.80 -6.09
C VAL A 82 7.95 9.45 -4.82
N HIS A 83 6.64 9.22 -4.93
CA HIS A 83 5.81 8.84 -3.78
C HIS A 83 6.17 7.44 -3.26
N LEU A 84 6.44 6.48 -4.14
CA LEU A 84 6.90 5.15 -3.74
C LEU A 84 8.26 5.21 -3.04
N LYS A 85 9.17 6.06 -3.51
CA LYS A 85 10.47 6.30 -2.86
C LYS A 85 10.30 6.90 -1.46
N ASN A 86 9.40 7.87 -1.31
CA ASN A 86 9.09 8.47 0.00
C ASN A 86 8.41 7.48 0.94
N LEU A 87 7.46 6.69 0.43
CA LEU A 87 6.81 5.60 1.17
C LEU A 87 7.85 4.58 1.67
N ARG A 88 8.73 4.10 0.79
CA ARG A 88 9.83 3.17 1.17
C ARG A 88 10.77 3.74 2.23
N LYS A 89 11.00 5.07 2.24
CA LYS A 89 11.82 5.72 3.28
C LYS A 89 11.12 5.77 4.64
N LYS A 90 9.80 5.88 4.67
CA LYS A 90 8.99 5.92 5.89
C LYS A 90 8.75 4.52 6.48
N LEU A 91 8.69 3.52 5.61
CA LEU A 91 8.53 2.13 6.01
C LEU A 91 9.85 1.56 6.56
N PRO A 92 9.79 0.65 7.55
CA PRO A 92 10.95 -0.12 7.96
C PRO A 92 11.52 -0.91 6.79
N LYS A 93 12.85 -1.08 6.76
CA LYS A 93 13.57 -1.72 5.65
C LYS A 93 12.96 -3.05 5.21
N LYS A 94 12.53 -3.90 6.16
CA LYS A 94 11.84 -5.18 5.88
C LYS A 94 10.60 -5.05 4.98
N TYR A 95 9.85 -3.95 5.08
CA TYR A 95 8.65 -3.73 4.26
C TYR A 95 8.95 -2.90 3.01
N ALA A 96 9.93 -2.01 3.08
CA ALA A 96 10.39 -1.28 1.90
C ALA A 96 10.92 -2.22 0.81
N GLU A 97 11.58 -3.32 1.21
CA GLU A 97 12.09 -4.36 0.31
C GLU A 97 10.98 -5.24 -0.28
N ARG A 98 9.85 -5.39 0.42
CA ARG A 98 8.66 -6.10 -0.07
C ARG A 98 7.93 -5.35 -1.19
N ILE A 99 8.08 -4.03 -1.25
CA ILE A 99 7.63 -3.24 -2.39
C ILE A 99 8.69 -3.38 -3.48
N GLU A 100 8.42 -4.21 -4.48
CA GLU A 100 9.33 -4.48 -5.59
C GLU A 100 8.99 -3.63 -6.80
N THR A 101 10.02 -3.19 -7.53
CA THR A 101 9.86 -2.52 -8.83
C THR A 101 10.17 -3.53 -9.93
N ILE A 102 9.17 -3.89 -10.72
CA ILE A 102 9.31 -4.78 -11.86
C ILE A 102 9.51 -3.92 -13.11
N ARG A 103 10.77 -3.84 -13.57
CA ARG A 103 11.16 -2.99 -14.70
C ARG A 103 10.30 -3.26 -15.93
N GLY A 104 9.70 -2.20 -16.47
CA GLY A 104 8.85 -2.26 -17.67
C GLY A 104 7.45 -2.84 -17.45
N LYS A 105 7.08 -3.25 -16.23
CA LYS A 105 5.74 -3.77 -15.93
C LYS A 105 5.02 -3.00 -14.82
N GLY A 106 5.73 -2.52 -13.81
CA GLY A 106 5.15 -1.74 -12.71
C GLY A 106 5.72 -2.11 -11.34
N TYR A 107 4.85 -2.25 -10.35
CA TYR A 107 5.22 -2.46 -8.96
C TYR A 107 4.44 -3.63 -8.37
N ARG A 108 5.03 -4.31 -7.39
CA ARG A 108 4.41 -5.44 -6.69
C ARG A 108 4.69 -5.33 -5.20
N VAL A 109 3.76 -5.80 -4.38
CA VAL A 109 4.00 -6.07 -2.96
C VAL A 109 3.91 -7.57 -2.73
N ALA A 110 4.98 -8.16 -2.21
CA ALA A 110 5.09 -9.59 -1.91
C ALA A 110 5.52 -9.84 -0.46
#